data_AF-A0A7C8GQR3-F1
#
_entry.id   AF-A0A7C8GQR3-F1
#
_cell.length_a   1.000
_cell.length_b   1.000
_cell.length_c   1.000
_cell.angle_alpha   90.00
_cell.angle_beta   90.00
_cell.angle_gamma   90.00
#
_symmetry.space_group_name_H-M   'P 1'
#
loop_
_entity.id
_entity.type
_entity.pdbx_description
1 polymer ?
#
loop_
_entity_poly.entity_id
_entity_poly.type
_entity_poly.pdbx_seq_one_letter_code
_entity_poly.pdbx_strand_id
1 'polypeptide(L)'
;MIFAVNKDYHQWQITPNTKWDEEQLNQLIHINIKRKTSSDSAREVRESRTPVTKHIRKTRTTLRKKVSNSRTPTFVKHLPQESPIPAAATDTASVKTSLKTIKNKDIKEYNNNDPYVELMHFYRNNLQKGSTESPYNGELIKQWYNEFGDELLWKALKIAAKREAKGVKYIEKILFNWREQGITTTEAVEQNEKRVHSTKQKRQSSRNNIMPDWYHVYRKKATHEKLEPSPEEKEKIAAESDRMLAEYLASQGQDM
;
A
#
# COMPACT_ATOMS: atom_id res chain seq x y z
N MET A 1 9.52 44.34 -12.71
CA MET A 1 10.13 43.05 -13.09
C MET A 1 9.17 42.31 -14.00
N ILE A 2 9.57 42.07 -15.23
CA ILE A 2 8.76 41.37 -16.25
C ILE A 2 9.29 39.94 -16.29
N PHE A 3 8.49 38.97 -15.85
CA PHE A 3 8.86 37.56 -15.91
C PHE A 3 8.51 37.03 -17.31
N ALA A 4 9.53 36.71 -18.10
CA ALA A 4 9.38 35.95 -19.34
C ALA A 4 9.48 34.46 -19.01
N VAL A 5 8.39 33.71 -19.22
CA VAL A 5 8.39 32.26 -19.06
C VAL A 5 8.89 31.66 -20.36
N ASN A 6 10.09 31.09 -20.34
CA ASN A 6 10.63 30.35 -21.47
C ASN A 6 9.83 29.05 -21.64
N LYS A 7 9.25 28.85 -22.82
CA LYS A 7 8.29 27.77 -23.12
C LYS A 7 8.96 26.73 -24.03
N ASP A 8 10.00 26.09 -23.52
CA ASP A 8 10.70 25.01 -24.21
C ASP A 8 9.91 23.70 -24.08
N TYR A 9 8.77 23.61 -24.77
CA TYR A 9 7.87 22.44 -24.75
C TYR A 9 8.55 21.13 -25.13
N HIS A 10 9.65 21.19 -25.90
CA HIS A 10 10.44 20.03 -26.29
C HIS A 10 11.24 19.41 -25.13
N GLN A 11 11.45 20.14 -24.03
CA GLN A 11 12.11 19.64 -22.83
C GLN A 11 11.13 19.00 -21.84
N TRP A 12 9.81 19.12 -22.08
CA TRP A 12 8.78 18.50 -21.23
C TRP A 12 8.60 17.03 -21.63
N GLN A 13 9.60 16.22 -21.35
CA GLN A 13 9.49 14.75 -21.40
C GLN A 13 8.94 14.27 -20.06
N ILE A 14 7.67 13.85 -20.03
CA ILE A 14 7.09 13.17 -18.87
C ILE A 14 7.60 11.72 -18.93
N THR A 15 8.65 11.41 -18.18
CA THR A 15 9.02 10.01 -17.92
C THR A 15 8.08 9.46 -16.86
N PRO A 16 7.40 8.31 -17.08
CA PRO A 16 6.59 7.71 -16.04
C PRO A 16 7.51 7.35 -14.86
N ASN A 17 7.23 7.94 -13.70
CA ASN A 17 7.85 7.54 -12.44
C ASN A 17 7.60 6.03 -12.24
N THR A 18 8.57 5.27 -11.76
CA THR A 18 8.49 3.81 -11.50
C THR A 18 7.31 3.39 -10.61
N LYS A 19 6.62 4.34 -9.98
CA LYS A 19 5.40 4.14 -9.18
C LYS A 19 4.10 4.57 -9.89
N TRP A 20 4.13 4.77 -11.21
CA TRP A 20 2.94 5.10 -11.99
C TRP A 20 2.02 3.88 -12.13
N ASP A 21 0.88 3.92 -11.45
CA ASP A 21 -0.16 2.90 -11.56
C ASP A 21 -1.20 3.33 -12.60
N GLU A 22 -1.03 2.83 -13.83
CA GLU A 22 -1.90 3.13 -14.96
C GLU A 22 -3.32 2.59 -14.75
N GLU A 23 -3.46 1.47 -14.04
CA GLU A 23 -4.76 0.88 -13.73
C GLU A 23 -5.54 1.76 -12.75
N GLN A 24 -4.86 2.28 -11.72
CA GLN A 24 -5.47 3.21 -10.78
C GLN A 24 -5.99 4.47 -11.48
N LEU A 25 -5.24 5.02 -12.44
CA LEU A 25 -5.69 6.18 -13.24
C LEU A 25 -6.92 5.83 -14.09
N ASN A 26 -6.89 4.69 -14.80
CA ASN A 26 -7.98 4.26 -15.66
C ASN A 26 -9.27 4.03 -14.86
N GLN A 27 -9.16 3.44 -13.67
CA GLN A 27 -10.29 3.31 -12.74
C GLN A 27 -10.88 4.67 -12.34
N LEU A 28 -10.02 5.64 -12.02
CA LEU A 28 -10.44 7.01 -11.68
C LEU A 28 -11.13 7.71 -12.86
N ILE A 29 -10.61 7.56 -14.08
CA ILE A 29 -11.23 8.09 -15.31
C ILE A 29 -12.63 7.50 -15.48
N HIS A 30 -12.79 6.19 -15.37
CA HIS A 30 -14.09 5.53 -15.46
C HIS A 30 -15.08 6.01 -14.39
N ILE A 31 -14.65 6.17 -13.14
CA ILE A 31 -15.49 6.69 -12.05
C ILE A 31 -15.92 8.13 -12.32
N ASN A 32 -15.03 8.98 -12.84
CA ASN A 32 -15.36 10.38 -13.14
C ASN A 32 -16.32 10.53 -14.33
N ILE A 33 -16.16 9.71 -15.36
CA ILE A 33 -17.06 9.70 -16.53
C ILE A 33 -18.46 9.20 -16.12
N LYS A 34 -18.54 8.13 -15.31
CA LYS A 34 -19.82 7.60 -14.79
C LYS A 34 -20.56 8.61 -13.90
N ARG A 35 -19.85 9.40 -13.09
CA ARG A 35 -20.46 10.46 -12.26
C ARG A 35 -21.12 11.57 -13.08
N LYS A 36 -20.53 11.93 -14.23
CA LYS A 36 -21.07 12.95 -15.13
C LYS A 36 -22.40 12.53 -15.76
N THR A 37 -22.50 11.28 -16.23
CA THR A 37 -23.74 10.80 -16.87
C THR A 37 -24.89 10.70 -15.88
N SER A 38 -24.64 10.36 -14.60
CA SER A 38 -25.66 10.33 -13.55
C SER A 38 -26.10 11.73 -13.07
N SER A 39 -25.22 12.75 -13.13
CA SER A 39 -25.57 14.10 -12.69
C SER A 39 -26.34 14.90 -13.74
N ASP A 40 -26.13 14.58 -15.02
CA ASP A 40 -26.80 15.27 -16.13
C ASP A 40 -28.15 14.64 -16.50
N SER A 41 -28.44 13.39 -16.11
CA SER A 41 -29.75 12.78 -16.40
C SER A 41 -30.92 13.27 -15.53
N ALA A 42 -30.65 14.11 -14.52
CA ALA A 42 -31.65 14.63 -13.58
C ALA A 42 -31.90 16.15 -13.69
N ARG A 43 -31.36 16.82 -14.71
CA ARG A 43 -31.73 18.20 -15.03
C ARG A 43 -32.60 18.20 -16.28
N GLU A 44 -33.88 18.56 -16.12
CA GLU A 44 -34.70 18.98 -17.25
C GLU A 44 -33.92 19.99 -18.09
N VAL A 45 -33.83 19.67 -19.38
CA VAL A 45 -33.20 20.50 -20.40
C VAL A 45 -33.87 21.87 -20.37
N ARG A 46 -33.19 22.85 -19.77
CA ARG A 46 -33.60 24.25 -19.92
C ARG A 46 -33.53 24.56 -21.41
N GLU A 47 -34.67 24.93 -21.99
CA GLU A 47 -34.72 25.44 -23.36
C GLU A 47 -33.63 26.49 -23.54
N SER A 48 -32.74 26.21 -24.50
CA SER A 48 -31.70 27.12 -24.91
C SER A 48 -32.37 28.40 -25.39
N ARG A 49 -32.26 29.50 -24.63
CA ARG A 49 -32.58 30.83 -25.16
C ARG A 49 -31.61 31.12 -26.29
N THR A 50 -32.04 30.91 -27.53
CA THR A 50 -31.32 31.37 -28.71
C THR A 50 -31.22 32.89 -28.63
N PRO A 51 -30.01 33.48 -28.68
CA PRO A 51 -29.89 34.91 -28.84
C PRO A 51 -30.34 35.28 -30.25
N VAL A 52 -31.57 35.78 -30.37
CA VAL A 52 -32.06 36.50 -31.54
C VAL A 52 -31.13 37.70 -31.71
N THR A 53 -30.52 37.87 -32.88
CA THR A 53 -29.55 38.93 -33.26
C THR A 53 -28.05 38.65 -33.07
N LYS A 54 -27.52 37.60 -33.73
CA LYS A 54 -26.11 37.65 -34.18
C LYS A 54 -26.04 38.36 -35.53
N HIS A 55 -25.56 39.61 -35.55
CA HIS A 55 -25.12 40.27 -36.78
C HIS A 55 -23.86 39.56 -37.30
N ILE A 56 -24.05 38.60 -38.19
CA ILE A 56 -22.96 37.93 -38.90
C ILE A 56 -22.36 38.96 -39.88
N ARG A 57 -21.14 39.43 -39.59
CA ARG A 57 -20.37 40.20 -40.58
C ARG A 57 -20.02 39.26 -41.73
N LYS A 58 -20.53 39.54 -42.93
CA LYS A 58 -20.19 38.81 -44.15
C LYS A 58 -18.73 39.09 -44.51
N THR A 59 -17.80 38.20 -44.18
CA THR A 59 -16.48 38.19 -44.84
C THR A 59 -16.67 37.71 -46.28
N ARG A 60 -16.43 38.59 -47.26
CA ARG A 60 -16.45 38.28 -48.69
C ARG A 60 -15.31 37.31 -49.04
N THR A 61 -15.59 36.02 -49.15
CA THR A 61 -14.72 35.08 -49.87
C THR A 61 -15.16 35.01 -51.33
N THR A 62 -14.22 35.24 -52.26
CA THR A 62 -14.44 35.24 -53.71
C THR A 62 -14.66 33.81 -54.20
N LEU A 63 -15.93 33.40 -54.30
CA LEU A 63 -16.41 32.04 -54.63
C LEU A 63 -16.04 31.51 -56.04
N ARG A 64 -15.17 32.15 -56.82
CA ARG A 64 -14.92 31.79 -58.24
C ARG A 64 -13.47 31.75 -58.68
N LYS A 65 -12.51 31.50 -57.78
CA LYS A 65 -11.16 31.09 -58.19
C LYS A 65 -11.01 29.58 -57.99
N LYS A 66 -11.04 28.81 -59.09
CA LYS A 66 -10.69 27.38 -59.06
C LYS A 66 -9.23 27.28 -58.63
N VAL A 67 -8.98 26.70 -57.46
CA VAL A 67 -7.62 26.40 -56.99
C VAL A 67 -7.13 25.20 -57.81
N SER A 68 -6.00 25.32 -58.51
CA SER A 68 -5.39 24.18 -59.19
C SER A 68 -4.80 23.24 -58.14
N ASN A 69 -5.16 21.95 -58.18
CA ASN A 69 -4.59 20.91 -57.31
C ASN A 69 -3.16 20.51 -57.75
N SER A 70 -2.27 21.47 -57.89
CA SER A 70 -0.85 21.23 -58.07
C SER A 70 -0.23 21.10 -56.67
N ARG A 71 0.35 19.93 -56.34
CA ARG A 71 1.17 19.78 -55.12
C ARG A 71 2.37 20.70 -55.23
N THR A 72 2.43 21.75 -54.41
CA THR A 72 3.66 22.53 -54.24
C THR A 72 4.67 21.68 -53.45
N PRO A 73 5.92 21.53 -53.88
CA PRO A 73 6.91 20.70 -53.18
C PRO A 73 7.38 21.32 -51.85
N THR A 74 6.99 22.56 -51.55
CA THR A 74 7.36 23.27 -50.34
C THR A 74 6.12 23.71 -49.58
N PHE A 75 6.16 23.46 -48.26
CA PHE A 75 5.09 23.82 -47.33
C PHE A 75 5.06 25.34 -47.16
N VAL A 76 3.93 25.99 -47.46
CA VAL A 76 3.75 27.41 -47.14
C VAL A 76 3.57 27.52 -45.63
N LYS A 77 4.65 27.80 -44.89
CA LYS A 77 4.57 28.13 -43.47
C LYS A 77 3.94 29.52 -43.35
N HIS A 78 2.64 29.57 -43.06
CA HIS A 78 2.02 30.81 -42.64
C HIS A 78 2.55 31.14 -41.24
N LEU A 79 3.47 32.10 -41.15
CA LEU A 79 3.87 32.65 -39.86
C LEU A 79 2.66 33.41 -39.29
N PRO A 80 2.23 33.14 -38.04
CA PRO A 80 1.12 33.89 -37.45
C PRO A 80 1.51 35.38 -37.43
N GLN A 81 0.69 36.25 -38.04
CA GLN A 81 0.85 37.68 -37.81
C GLN A 81 0.51 37.96 -36.35
N GLU A 82 1.47 38.51 -35.61
CA GLU A 82 1.21 39.02 -34.27
C GLU A 82 0.19 40.15 -34.38
N SER A 83 -1.02 39.91 -33.90
CA SER A 83 -2.01 40.98 -33.78
C SER A 83 -1.50 41.97 -32.73
N PRO A 84 -1.47 43.29 -33.02
CA PRO A 84 -0.95 44.30 -32.09
C PRO A 84 -1.76 44.43 -30.80
N ILE A 85 -2.87 43.71 -30.69
CA ILE A 85 -3.71 43.66 -29.51
C ILE A 85 -3.40 42.34 -28.77
N PRO A 86 -2.83 42.39 -27.56
CA PRO A 86 -2.67 41.18 -26.75
C PRO A 86 -4.06 40.62 -26.47
N ALA A 87 -4.29 39.34 -26.78
CA ALA A 87 -5.52 38.63 -26.43
C ALA A 87 -5.58 38.42 -24.91
N ALA A 88 -5.85 39.48 -24.17
CA ALA A 88 -6.16 39.44 -22.76
C ALA A 88 -7.66 39.14 -22.62
N ALA A 89 -7.99 37.99 -22.04
CA ALA A 89 -9.37 37.69 -21.65
C ALA A 89 -9.76 38.64 -20.51
N THR A 90 -10.55 39.68 -20.81
CA THR A 90 -11.03 40.66 -19.83
C THR A 90 -12.24 40.18 -19.01
N ASP A 91 -12.75 38.98 -19.29
CA ASP A 91 -13.94 38.45 -18.61
C ASP A 91 -13.54 37.63 -17.38
N THR A 92 -13.44 38.30 -16.23
CA THR A 92 -13.27 37.68 -14.90
C THR A 92 -14.40 36.71 -14.53
N ALA A 93 -15.54 36.76 -15.25
CA ALA A 93 -16.65 35.83 -15.10
C ALA A 93 -16.38 34.44 -15.68
N SER A 94 -15.48 34.31 -16.66
CA SER A 94 -15.20 33.03 -17.35
C SER A 94 -14.32 32.08 -16.53
N VAL A 95 -13.54 32.61 -15.58
CA VAL A 95 -12.64 31.82 -14.72
C VAL A 95 -13.39 31.00 -13.65
N LYS A 96 -14.68 31.28 -13.40
CA LYS A 96 -15.47 30.60 -12.36
C LYS A 96 -16.14 29.29 -12.81
N THR A 97 -15.99 28.86 -14.06
CA THR A 97 -16.61 27.63 -14.55
C THR A 97 -15.56 26.62 -15.02
N SER A 98 -15.01 25.81 -14.10
CA SER A 98 -14.71 24.37 -14.35
C SER A 98 -13.88 23.68 -13.28
N LEU A 99 -13.25 24.38 -12.34
CA LEU A 99 -12.55 23.73 -11.22
C LEU A 99 -13.43 23.78 -9.97
N LYS A 100 -14.33 22.80 -9.82
CA LYS A 100 -14.80 22.43 -8.48
C LYS A 100 -13.62 21.73 -7.81
N THR A 101 -12.82 22.47 -7.05
CA THR A 101 -11.96 21.88 -6.02
C THR A 101 -12.88 21.02 -5.17
N ILE A 102 -12.62 19.71 -5.13
CA ILE A 102 -13.35 18.79 -4.26
C ILE A 102 -13.22 19.38 -2.85
N LYS A 103 -14.31 19.93 -2.31
CA LYS A 103 -14.32 20.35 -0.91
C LYS A 103 -14.22 19.04 -0.14
N ASN A 104 -13.36 18.97 0.87
CA ASN A 104 -13.10 17.79 1.71
C ASN A 104 -14.37 17.11 2.29
N LYS A 105 -15.55 17.71 2.13
CA LYS A 105 -16.87 17.21 2.50
C LYS A 105 -17.39 16.06 1.62
N ASP A 106 -16.83 15.86 0.42
CA ASP A 106 -17.22 14.77 -0.50
C ASP A 106 -16.31 13.54 -0.39
N ILE A 107 -15.27 13.59 0.45
CA ILE A 107 -14.71 12.36 1.00
C ILE A 107 -15.86 11.80 1.82
N LYS A 108 -16.50 10.73 1.33
CA LYS A 108 -17.32 9.90 2.20
C LYS A 108 -16.41 9.53 3.36
N GLU A 109 -16.56 10.22 4.50
CA GLU A 109 -16.15 9.67 5.77
C GLU A 109 -16.81 8.31 5.81
N TYR A 110 -16.04 7.27 5.49
CA TYR A 110 -16.36 5.93 5.91
C TYR A 110 -16.68 6.10 7.38
N ASN A 111 -17.92 5.78 7.74
CA ASN A 111 -18.41 5.93 9.09
C ASN A 111 -17.33 5.33 10.00
N ASN A 112 -16.59 6.17 10.73
CA ASN A 112 -15.37 5.78 11.44
C ASN A 112 -15.69 4.85 12.64
N ASN A 113 -16.92 4.34 12.71
CA ASN A 113 -17.49 3.52 13.77
C ASN A 113 -17.86 2.11 13.30
N ASP A 114 -17.49 1.68 12.09
CA ASP A 114 -17.66 0.26 11.72
C ASP A 114 -16.55 -0.58 12.40
N PRO A 115 -16.88 -1.42 13.39
CA PRO A 115 -15.88 -2.20 14.14
C PRO A 115 -15.04 -3.09 13.23
N TYR A 116 -15.63 -3.58 12.13
CA TYR A 116 -14.92 -4.40 11.17
C TYR A 116 -13.81 -3.64 10.43
N VAL A 117 -14.04 -2.35 10.12
CA VAL A 117 -13.04 -1.51 9.44
C VAL A 117 -11.85 -1.26 10.37
N GLU A 118 -12.10 -1.01 11.65
CA GLU A 118 -11.05 -0.88 12.66
C GLU A 118 -10.25 -2.18 12.81
N LEU A 119 -10.93 -3.33 12.79
CA LEU A 119 -10.33 -4.66 12.90
C LEU A 119 -9.41 -4.95 11.73
N MET A 120 -9.89 -4.69 10.52
CA MET A 120 -9.11 -4.85 9.30
C MET A 120 -7.91 -3.90 9.27
N HIS A 121 -8.07 -2.67 9.78
CA HIS A 121 -6.95 -1.74 9.92
C HIS A 121 -5.90 -2.27 10.91
N PHE A 122 -6.33 -2.77 12.06
CA PHE A 122 -5.43 -3.37 13.06
C PHE A 122 -4.69 -4.59 12.50
N TYR A 123 -5.39 -5.46 11.78
CA TYR A 123 -4.80 -6.63 11.11
C TYR A 123 -3.70 -6.22 10.12
N ARG A 124 -4.01 -5.27 9.23
CA ARG A 124 -3.07 -4.77 8.20
C ARG A 124 -1.82 -4.16 8.83
N ASN A 125 -1.98 -3.38 9.89
CA ASN A 125 -0.85 -2.66 10.51
C ASN A 125 0.08 -3.61 11.30
N ASN A 126 -0.47 -4.59 12.01
CA ASN A 126 0.31 -5.43 12.93
C ASN A 126 0.75 -6.77 12.33
N LEU A 127 -0.16 -7.47 11.66
CA LEU A 127 0.00 -8.89 11.30
C LEU A 127 0.41 -9.09 9.84
N GLN A 128 0.20 -8.09 8.99
CA GLN A 128 0.49 -8.13 7.56
C GLN A 128 1.84 -7.49 7.18
N LYS A 129 2.65 -7.07 8.17
CA LYS A 129 3.92 -6.39 7.91
C LYS A 129 4.89 -7.31 7.14
N GLY A 130 5.16 -6.95 5.88
CA GLY A 130 6.06 -7.70 4.99
C GLY A 130 5.42 -8.87 4.25
N SER A 131 4.08 -8.91 4.15
CA SER A 131 3.35 -9.89 3.33
C SER A 131 2.44 -9.19 2.32
N THR A 132 2.36 -9.72 1.10
CA THR A 132 1.44 -9.22 0.07
C THR A 132 0.00 -9.37 0.52
N GLU A 133 -0.81 -8.33 0.31
CA GLU A 133 -2.23 -8.38 0.59
C GLU A 133 -2.89 -9.44 -0.28
N SER A 134 -3.37 -10.51 0.34
CA SER A 134 -4.16 -11.53 -0.35
C SER A 134 -5.64 -11.23 -0.11
N PRO A 135 -6.45 -11.04 -1.17
CA PRO A 135 -7.91 -10.87 -1.04
C PRO A 135 -8.56 -12.00 -0.23
N TYR A 136 -8.04 -13.22 -0.36
CA TYR A 136 -8.46 -14.41 0.36
C TYR A 136 -8.38 -14.25 1.89
N ASN A 137 -7.31 -13.62 2.40
CA ASN A 137 -7.17 -13.38 3.84
C ASN A 137 -8.25 -12.43 4.35
N GLY A 138 -8.64 -11.43 3.55
CA GLY A 138 -9.73 -10.52 3.90
C GLY A 138 -11.08 -11.22 3.95
N GLU A 139 -11.34 -12.14 3.02
CA GLU A 139 -12.56 -12.98 3.03
C GLU A 139 -12.61 -13.89 4.26
N LEU A 140 -11.50 -14.53 4.63
CA LEU A 140 -11.41 -15.36 5.83
C LEU A 140 -11.71 -14.57 7.11
N ILE A 141 -11.11 -13.38 7.26
CA ILE A 141 -11.37 -12.52 8.43
C ILE A 141 -12.84 -12.11 8.47
N LYS A 142 -13.45 -11.81 7.31
CA LYS A 142 -14.89 -11.52 7.22
C LYS A 142 -15.75 -12.71 7.63
N GLN A 143 -15.38 -13.93 7.22
CA GLN A 143 -16.07 -15.15 7.62
C GLN A 143 -16.01 -15.35 9.14
N TRP A 144 -14.82 -15.20 9.73
CA TRP A 144 -14.66 -15.33 11.19
C TRP A 144 -15.38 -14.23 11.96
N TYR A 145 -15.42 -13.01 11.42
CA TYR A 145 -16.19 -11.92 12.01
C TYR A 145 -17.69 -12.26 12.10
N ASN A 146 -18.23 -12.91 11.07
CA ASN A 146 -19.63 -13.35 11.06
C ASN A 146 -19.88 -14.59 11.95
N GLU A 147 -18.92 -15.51 12.04
CA GLU A 147 -19.07 -16.76 12.80
C GLU A 147 -18.85 -16.58 14.31
N PHE A 148 -17.81 -15.86 14.70
CA PHE A 148 -17.37 -15.71 16.10
C PHE A 148 -17.78 -14.37 16.73
N GLY A 149 -18.16 -13.39 15.92
CA GLY A 149 -18.45 -12.04 16.36
C GLY A 149 -17.20 -11.16 16.54
N ASP A 150 -17.44 -9.87 16.68
CA ASP A 150 -16.42 -8.83 16.79
C ASP A 150 -15.51 -9.02 18.00
N GLU A 151 -16.10 -9.16 19.20
CA GLU A 151 -15.34 -9.16 20.44
C GLU A 151 -14.32 -10.31 20.53
N LEU A 152 -14.71 -11.51 20.07
CA LEU A 152 -13.87 -12.69 20.11
C LEU A 152 -12.71 -12.57 19.11
N LEU A 153 -13.02 -12.13 17.89
CA LEU A 153 -12.02 -11.93 16.85
C LEU A 153 -11.03 -10.84 17.25
N TRP A 154 -11.48 -9.77 17.90
CA TRP A 154 -10.64 -8.71 18.44
C TRP A 154 -9.63 -9.24 19.48
N LYS A 155 -10.08 -10.09 20.41
CA LYS A 155 -9.19 -10.75 21.37
C LYS A 155 -8.18 -11.66 20.66
N ALA A 156 -8.61 -12.44 19.66
CA ALA A 156 -7.70 -13.30 18.89
C ALA A 156 -6.61 -12.48 18.17
N LEU A 157 -6.98 -11.37 17.55
CA LEU A 157 -6.03 -10.46 16.89
C LEU A 157 -5.02 -9.87 17.87
N LYS A 158 -5.46 -9.42 19.05
CA LYS A 158 -4.55 -8.91 20.09
C LYS A 158 -3.54 -9.96 20.55
N ILE A 159 -3.98 -11.21 20.73
CA ILE A 159 -3.09 -12.32 21.12
C ILE A 159 -2.10 -12.64 20.00
N ALA A 160 -2.56 -12.61 18.74
CA ALA A 160 -1.70 -12.82 17.58
C ALA A 160 -0.63 -11.72 17.47
N ALA A 161 -1.03 -10.45 17.64
CA ALA A 161 -0.14 -9.30 17.59
C ALA A 161 0.90 -9.34 18.72
N LYS A 162 0.50 -9.70 19.95
CA LYS A 162 1.41 -9.86 21.09
C LYS A 162 2.50 -10.92 20.86
N ARG A 163 2.24 -11.90 19.99
CA ARG A 163 3.20 -12.95 19.63
C ARG A 163 3.92 -12.67 18.31
N GLU A 164 3.71 -11.49 17.71
CA GLU A 164 4.27 -11.10 16.42
C GLU A 164 4.01 -12.13 15.31
N ALA A 165 2.86 -12.81 15.38
CA ALA A 165 2.50 -13.81 14.39
C ALA A 165 2.19 -13.14 13.05
N LYS A 166 2.69 -13.72 11.95
CA LYS A 166 2.44 -13.19 10.60
C LYS A 166 1.23 -13.89 9.96
N GLY A 167 0.35 -13.09 9.38
CA GLY A 167 -0.81 -13.56 8.61
C GLY A 167 -1.96 -14.16 9.46
N VAL A 168 -2.89 -14.83 8.77
CA VAL A 168 -4.17 -15.30 9.36
C VAL A 168 -4.11 -16.67 10.03
N LYS A 169 -3.13 -17.53 9.70
CA LYS A 169 -3.03 -18.91 10.20
C LYS A 169 -3.02 -19.01 11.73
N TYR A 170 -2.35 -18.04 12.37
CA TYR A 170 -2.24 -18.04 13.82
C TYR A 170 -3.55 -17.60 14.49
N ILE A 171 -4.28 -16.67 13.88
CA ILE A 171 -5.62 -16.25 14.31
C ILE A 171 -6.58 -17.43 14.20
N GLU A 172 -6.59 -18.11 13.06
CA GLU A 172 -7.40 -19.30 12.81
C GLU A 172 -7.21 -20.36 13.90
N LYS A 173 -5.95 -20.66 14.23
CA LYS A 173 -5.62 -21.64 15.27
C LYS A 173 -6.16 -21.25 16.65
N ILE A 174 -6.15 -19.97 16.99
CA ILE A 174 -6.71 -19.48 18.26
C ILE A 174 -8.23 -19.67 18.26
N LEU A 175 -8.91 -19.23 17.20
CA LEU A 175 -10.36 -19.31 17.08
C LEU A 175 -10.85 -20.77 17.07
N PHE A 176 -10.16 -21.65 16.35
CA PHE A 176 -10.50 -23.07 16.30
C PHE A 176 -10.35 -23.74 17.67
N ASN A 177 -9.28 -23.43 18.40
CA ASN A 177 -9.08 -23.92 19.76
C ASN A 177 -10.20 -23.45 20.70
N TRP A 178 -10.61 -22.18 20.60
CA TRP A 178 -11.75 -21.67 21.37
C TRP A 178 -13.07 -22.34 21.00
N ARG A 179 -13.29 -22.61 19.71
CA ARG A 179 -14.45 -23.40 19.24
C ARG A 179 -14.47 -24.81 19.83
N GLU A 180 -13.35 -25.52 19.78
CA GLU A 180 -13.23 -26.87 20.36
C GLU A 180 -13.50 -26.88 21.87
N GLN A 181 -13.13 -25.81 22.56
CA GLN A 181 -13.36 -25.63 23.99
C GLN A 181 -14.76 -25.10 24.34
N GLY A 182 -15.60 -24.81 23.33
CA GLY A 182 -16.93 -24.23 23.52
C GLY A 182 -16.92 -22.81 24.10
N ILE A 183 -15.83 -22.06 23.89
CA ILE A 183 -15.66 -20.70 24.41
C ILE A 183 -16.30 -19.71 23.43
N THR A 184 -17.48 -19.22 23.77
CA THR A 184 -18.23 -18.24 22.97
C THR A 184 -18.21 -16.83 23.56
N THR A 185 -17.84 -16.67 24.83
CA THR A 185 -17.86 -15.39 25.54
C THR A 185 -16.46 -14.88 25.83
N THR A 186 -16.27 -13.55 25.75
CA THR A 186 -15.02 -12.87 26.07
C THR A 186 -14.50 -13.15 27.47
N GLU A 187 -15.37 -13.30 28.46
CA GLU A 187 -15.01 -13.66 29.84
C GLU A 187 -14.41 -15.08 29.92
N ALA A 188 -14.98 -16.02 29.19
CA ALA A 188 -14.50 -17.40 29.14
C ALA A 188 -13.10 -17.50 28.50
N VAL A 189 -12.78 -16.62 27.55
CA VAL A 189 -11.41 -16.50 27.01
C VAL A 189 -10.39 -16.16 28.10
N GLU A 190 -10.68 -15.18 28.95
CA GLU A 190 -9.75 -14.76 30.01
C GLU A 190 -9.56 -15.86 31.07
N GLN A 191 -10.64 -16.56 31.42
CA GLN A 191 -10.54 -17.70 32.33
C GLN A 191 -9.70 -18.82 31.73
N ASN A 192 -9.83 -19.06 30.43
CA ASN A 192 -9.02 -20.04 29.73
C ASN A 192 -7.54 -19.62 29.68
N GLU A 193 -7.23 -18.34 29.41
CA GLU A 193 -5.85 -17.85 29.44
C GLU A 193 -5.20 -18.06 30.82
N LYS A 194 -5.93 -17.77 31.90
CA LYS A 194 -5.49 -18.02 33.29
C LYS A 194 -5.26 -19.51 33.56
N ARG A 195 -6.14 -20.39 33.07
CA ARG A 195 -5.99 -21.86 33.16
C ARG A 195 -4.77 -22.37 32.39
N VAL A 196 -4.56 -21.88 31.17
CA VAL A 196 -3.40 -22.26 30.34
C VAL A 196 -2.09 -21.76 30.97
N HIS A 197 -2.09 -20.56 31.55
CA HIS A 197 -0.90 -20.02 32.21
C HIS A 197 -0.53 -20.81 33.48
N SER A 198 -1.50 -21.10 34.34
CA SER A 198 -1.29 -21.88 35.57
C SER A 198 -0.86 -23.33 35.29
N THR A 199 -1.45 -23.98 34.28
CA THR A 199 -1.04 -25.33 33.88
C THR A 199 0.38 -25.37 33.30
N LYS A 200 0.82 -24.35 32.55
CA LYS A 200 2.22 -24.24 32.11
C LYS A 200 3.18 -24.11 33.28
N GLN A 201 2.88 -23.25 34.25
CA GLN A 201 3.70 -23.09 35.45
C GLN A 201 3.81 -24.40 36.25
N LYS A 202 2.68 -25.11 36.43
CA LYS A 202 2.65 -26.40 37.14
C LYS A 202 3.47 -27.47 36.42
N ARG A 203 3.39 -27.56 35.08
CA ARG A 203 4.21 -28.50 34.28
C ARG A 203 5.70 -28.17 34.32
N GLN A 204 6.06 -26.90 34.44
CA GLN A 204 7.45 -26.48 34.55
C GLN A 204 8.02 -26.82 35.94
N SER A 205 7.23 -26.61 37.00
CA SER A 205 7.59 -27.07 38.34
C SER A 205 7.73 -28.59 38.42
N SER A 206 6.81 -29.35 37.83
CA SER A 206 6.91 -30.81 37.84
C SER A 206 8.13 -31.32 37.07
N ARG A 207 8.51 -30.70 35.95
CA ARG A 207 9.75 -31.06 35.22
C ARG A 207 11.00 -30.86 36.07
N ASN A 208 11.04 -29.81 36.88
CA ASN A 208 12.16 -29.58 37.81
C ASN A 208 12.21 -30.65 38.89
N ASN A 209 11.06 -31.15 39.35
CA ASN A 209 10.98 -32.21 40.38
C ASN A 209 11.26 -33.63 39.84
N ILE A 210 11.19 -33.83 38.51
CA ILE A 210 11.42 -35.13 37.86
C ILE A 210 12.91 -35.36 37.60
N MET A 211 13.72 -34.30 37.58
CA MET A 211 15.18 -34.43 37.49
C MET A 211 15.77 -34.52 38.90
N PRO A 212 16.51 -35.60 39.20
CA PRO A 212 17.21 -35.70 40.48
C PRO A 212 18.27 -34.62 40.67
N ASP A 213 18.51 -34.19 41.91
CA ASP A 213 19.49 -33.16 42.26
C ASP A 213 20.92 -33.46 41.75
N TRP A 214 21.30 -34.73 41.68
CA TRP A 214 22.59 -35.15 41.15
C TRP A 214 22.79 -34.76 39.67
N TYR A 215 21.72 -34.70 38.88
CA TYR A 215 21.77 -34.34 37.47
C TYR A 215 22.08 -32.85 37.26
N HIS A 216 21.59 -31.98 38.14
CA HIS A 216 21.92 -30.55 38.10
C HIS A 216 23.41 -30.29 38.40
N VAL A 217 23.98 -31.05 39.33
CA VAL A 217 25.42 -30.98 39.66
C VAL A 217 26.25 -31.49 38.47
N TYR A 218 25.87 -32.62 37.88
CA TYR A 218 26.55 -33.19 36.72
C TYR A 218 26.51 -32.24 35.51
N ARG A 219 25.35 -31.64 35.20
CA ARG A 219 25.23 -30.68 34.09
C ARG A 219 26.09 -29.45 34.30
N LYS A 220 26.14 -28.91 35.53
CA LYS A 220 27.01 -27.78 35.88
C LYS A 220 28.49 -28.14 35.73
N LYS A 221 28.88 -29.34 36.20
CA LYS A 221 30.24 -29.86 35.99
C LYS A 221 30.55 -30.01 34.51
N ALA A 222 29.71 -30.66 33.71
CA ALA A 222 29.89 -30.82 32.27
C ALA A 222 29.98 -29.47 31.51
N THR A 223 29.26 -28.43 31.95
CA THR A 223 29.41 -27.08 31.37
C THR A 223 30.70 -26.38 31.77
N HIS A 224 31.23 -26.62 32.97
CA HIS A 224 32.53 -26.11 33.42
C HIS A 224 33.72 -26.96 32.93
N GLU A 225 33.49 -28.24 32.65
CA GLU A 225 34.43 -29.25 32.17
C GLU A 225 34.48 -29.33 30.65
N LYS A 226 33.59 -28.60 29.95
CA LYS A 226 33.88 -28.11 28.60
C LYS A 226 35.01 -27.09 28.74
N LEU A 227 36.22 -27.63 28.87
CA LEU A 227 37.49 -26.93 29.00
C LEU A 227 37.51 -25.84 27.93
N GLU A 228 37.39 -24.59 28.33
CA GLU A 228 37.87 -23.49 27.51
C GLU A 228 39.35 -23.81 27.23
N PRO A 229 39.77 -24.00 25.95
CA PRO A 229 41.14 -24.37 25.65
C PRO A 229 42.09 -23.39 26.33
N SER A 230 43.22 -23.90 26.84
CA SER A 230 44.25 -23.06 27.47
C SER A 230 44.57 -21.88 26.54
N PRO A 231 44.90 -20.68 27.04
CA PRO A 231 45.23 -19.54 26.19
C PRO A 231 46.21 -19.90 25.06
N GLU A 232 47.19 -20.75 25.35
CA GLU A 232 48.17 -21.25 24.38
C GLU A 232 47.57 -22.20 23.33
N GLU A 233 46.58 -23.03 23.70
CA GLU A 233 45.86 -23.90 22.77
C GLU A 233 44.95 -23.08 21.85
N LYS A 234 44.33 -22.02 22.38
CA LYS A 234 43.54 -21.07 21.58
C LYS A 234 44.41 -20.37 20.53
N GLU A 235 45.60 -19.94 20.90
CA GLU A 235 46.55 -19.32 19.96
C GLU A 235 47.02 -20.32 18.89
N LYS A 236 47.29 -21.58 19.26
CA LYS A 236 47.64 -22.63 18.29
C LYS A 236 46.51 -22.92 17.31
N ILE A 237 45.28 -23.05 17.80
CA ILE A 237 44.09 -23.27 16.98
C ILE A 237 43.86 -22.08 16.04
N ALA A 238 44.03 -20.85 16.52
CA ALA A 238 43.91 -19.65 15.70
C ALA A 238 44.97 -19.63 14.59
N ALA A 239 46.23 -19.89 14.91
CA ALA A 239 47.31 -19.95 13.92
C ALA A 239 47.11 -21.06 12.88
N GLU A 240 46.61 -22.23 13.30
CA GLU A 240 46.27 -23.32 12.40
C GLU A 240 45.11 -22.94 11.46
N SER A 241 44.10 -22.25 11.99
CA SER A 241 42.99 -21.74 11.18
C SER A 241 43.43 -20.68 10.16
N ASP A 242 44.32 -19.76 10.55
CA ASP A 242 44.88 -18.73 9.66
C ASP A 242 45.73 -19.35 8.55
N ARG A 243 46.50 -20.40 8.89
CA ARG A 243 47.26 -21.16 7.90
C ARG A 243 46.35 -21.85 6.89
N MET A 244 45.31 -22.55 7.34
CA MET A 244 44.34 -23.20 6.44
C MET A 244 43.63 -22.18 5.55
N LEU A 245 43.30 -20.99 6.07
CA LEU A 245 42.71 -19.90 5.30
C LEU A 245 43.67 -19.41 4.20
N ALA A 246 44.94 -19.24 4.51
CA ALA A 246 45.94 -18.82 3.54
C ALA A 246 46.15 -19.86 2.42
N GLU A 247 46.21 -21.15 2.77
CA GLU A 247 46.27 -22.24 1.79
C GLU A 247 45.02 -22.26 0.89
N TYR A 248 43.84 -22.07 1.47
CA TYR A 248 42.59 -21.96 0.71
C TYR A 248 42.60 -20.78 -0.26
N LEU A 249 42.96 -19.58 0.20
CA LEU A 249 43.03 -18.39 -0.66
C LEU A 249 44.06 -18.53 -1.78
N ALA A 250 45.20 -19.17 -1.51
CA ALA A 250 46.20 -19.48 -2.53
C ALA A 250 45.67 -20.45 -3.59
N SER A 251 44.93 -21.49 -3.17
CA SER A 251 44.31 -22.45 -4.10
C SER A 251 43.24 -21.81 -4.98
N GLN A 252 42.45 -20.87 -4.45
CA GLN A 252 41.41 -20.14 -5.21
C GLN A 252 41.99 -19.15 -6.23
N GLY A 253 43.25 -18.73 -6.06
CA GLY A 253 43.95 -17.84 -7.00
C GLY A 253 44.69 -18.56 -8.14
N GLN A 254 44.79 -19.89 -8.10
CA GLN A 254 45.51 -20.69 -9.10
C GLN A 254 44.63 -21.20 -10.26
N ASP A 255 43.30 -21.12 -10.13
CA ASP A 255 42.31 -21.53 -11.14
C ASP A 255 41.73 -20.35 -11.97
N MET A 256 42.45 -19.21 -12.01
CA MET A 256 42.15 -18.04 -12.88
C MET A 256 43.35 -17.73 -13.77
#